data_AF-A0A7W8PBP3-F1
#
_entry.id   AF-A0A7W8PBP3-F1
#
_cell.length_a   1.000
_cell.length_b   1.000
_cell.length_c   1.000
_cell.angle_alpha   90.00
_cell.angle_beta   90.00
_cell.angle_gamma   90.00
#
_symmetry.space_group_name_H-M   'P 1'
#
loop_
_entity.id
_entity.type
_entity.pdbx_description
1 polymer ?
#
loop_
_entity_poly.entity_id
_entity_poly.type
_entity_poly.pdbx_seq_one_letter_code
_entity_poly.pdbx_strand_id
1 'polypeptide(L)'
;MEKNYNANAESRSDLSCSEASIDLGVLVYIDNRKETVEEFHWLYKSMIFSNLFLRSRIIAVCHPDAINLLPVDEKLTIIPSTPYLERNAEWQGYAYINSVGNFVDQSVFDECKKYRFILKTDCDTFVTPALLDFSPSGLCFGFGAYAYEEEVRWKLSQCSLRWGFPHSGLHNVGASVLGPSDHVCNFLTAQLDYCNKLIKEEFSNFEGAWPGWCKNVLTMYAGELALRCTYPQQCSLGFLDHFPSATRNIGSDVLHIHAWHTNQYWSKHDFRAGKYFDIRSDQIDRNTLGGYCHWLAQSAIDNVVNERLTR
;
A
#
# COMPACT_ATOMS: atom_id res chain seq x y z
N MET A 1 -53.07 51.06 -3.41
CA MET A 1 -53.04 49.86 -4.29
C MET A 1 -51.63 49.31 -4.24
N GLU A 2 -51.33 48.57 -3.17
CA GLU A 2 -50.10 47.80 -3.05
C GLU A 2 -50.31 46.46 -3.74
N LYS A 3 -49.41 46.09 -4.65
CA LYS A 3 -49.39 44.77 -5.28
C LYS A 3 -48.18 43.99 -4.77
N ASN A 4 -48.52 42.86 -4.16
CA ASN A 4 -47.68 41.81 -3.62
C ASN A 4 -46.55 41.38 -4.57
N TYR A 5 -45.31 41.43 -4.08
CA TYR A 5 -44.21 40.61 -4.59
C TYR A 5 -44.30 39.25 -3.88
N ASN A 6 -44.81 38.25 -4.58
CA ASN A 6 -44.84 36.86 -4.12
C ASN A 6 -43.64 36.11 -4.69
N ALA A 7 -43.14 35.21 -3.86
CA ALA A 7 -41.89 34.49 -3.95
C ALA A 7 -41.79 33.55 -5.17
N ASN A 8 -40.63 33.55 -5.82
CA ASN A 8 -40.09 32.38 -6.50
C ASN A 8 -38.95 31.83 -5.63
N ALA A 9 -39.34 31.05 -4.62
CA ALA A 9 -38.45 30.07 -4.00
C ALA A 9 -38.48 28.84 -4.92
N GLU A 10 -37.61 28.83 -5.94
CA GLU A 10 -37.31 27.60 -6.65
C GLU A 10 -36.54 26.67 -5.72
N SER A 11 -37.21 25.57 -5.41
CA SER A 11 -36.73 24.43 -4.65
C SER A 11 -35.46 23.87 -5.29
N ARG A 12 -34.32 24.09 -4.61
CA ARG A 12 -33.15 23.21 -4.71
C ARG A 12 -33.48 21.87 -4.05
N SER A 13 -34.33 21.09 -4.70
CA SER A 13 -34.51 19.67 -4.43
C SER A 13 -34.02 18.95 -5.68
N ASP A 14 -32.73 18.63 -5.68
CA ASP A 14 -32.10 17.57 -6.49
C ASP A 14 -30.61 17.54 -6.14
N LEU A 15 -30.32 17.20 -4.87
CA LEU A 15 -29.08 16.50 -4.56
C LEU A 15 -29.37 15.03 -4.81
N SER A 16 -29.32 14.65 -6.09
CA SER A 16 -29.18 13.25 -6.46
C SER A 16 -27.98 12.70 -5.70
N CYS A 17 -28.19 11.55 -5.07
CA CYS A 17 -27.15 10.75 -4.47
C CYS A 17 -26.11 10.48 -5.57
N SER A 18 -24.99 11.22 -5.56
CA SER A 18 -23.94 11.04 -6.56
C SER A 18 -23.44 9.62 -6.43
N GLU A 19 -23.54 8.83 -7.50
CA GLU A 19 -22.78 7.59 -7.62
C GLU A 19 -21.35 7.90 -7.18
N ALA A 20 -20.85 7.23 -6.13
CA ALA A 20 -19.48 7.40 -5.69
C ALA A 20 -18.60 7.09 -6.90
N SER A 21 -17.99 8.11 -7.48
CA SER A 21 -17.14 7.93 -8.65
C SER A 21 -15.99 7.03 -8.23
N ILE A 22 -15.80 5.91 -8.93
CA ILE A 22 -14.63 5.07 -8.75
C ILE A 22 -13.41 5.94 -9.09
N ASP A 23 -12.68 6.36 -8.07
CA ASP A 23 -11.63 7.36 -8.18
C ASP A 23 -10.27 6.89 -7.62
N LEU A 24 -10.23 5.75 -6.95
CA LEU A 24 -9.05 5.16 -6.34
C LEU A 24 -8.64 3.83 -7.01
N GLY A 25 -7.42 3.74 -7.52
CA GLY A 25 -6.79 2.47 -7.90
C GLY A 25 -5.91 1.94 -6.77
N VAL A 26 -6.10 0.69 -6.36
CA VAL A 26 -5.19 -0.01 -5.42
C VAL A 26 -4.22 -0.85 -6.24
N LEU A 27 -2.99 -0.37 -6.37
CA LEU A 27 -1.91 -1.00 -7.15
C LEU A 27 -1.12 -1.96 -6.27
N VAL A 28 -1.06 -3.23 -6.68
CA VAL A 28 -0.38 -4.30 -5.94
C VAL A 28 0.34 -5.25 -6.90
N TYR A 29 1.50 -5.77 -6.46
CA TYR A 29 2.24 -6.81 -7.17
C TYR A 29 2.00 -8.14 -6.47
N ILE A 30 1.63 -9.16 -7.25
CA ILE A 30 1.30 -10.50 -6.75
C ILE A 30 2.23 -11.52 -7.40
N ASP A 31 3.09 -12.12 -6.59
CA ASP A 31 3.99 -13.20 -7.01
C ASP A 31 3.32 -14.58 -6.99
N ASN A 32 3.94 -15.61 -7.56
CA ASN A 32 3.42 -16.98 -7.59
C ASN A 32 3.66 -17.79 -6.31
N ARG A 33 4.23 -17.16 -5.27
CA ARG A 33 4.38 -17.79 -3.96
C ARG A 33 3.04 -17.89 -3.25
N LYS A 34 2.79 -19.04 -2.63
CA LYS A 34 1.56 -19.32 -1.89
C LYS A 34 1.28 -18.25 -0.82
N GLU A 35 2.33 -17.81 -0.12
CA GLU A 35 2.25 -16.79 0.92
C GLU A 35 1.79 -15.45 0.37
N THR A 36 2.27 -15.06 -0.82
CA THR A 36 1.91 -13.79 -1.46
C THR A 36 0.48 -13.82 -1.98
N VAL A 37 0.02 -14.96 -2.51
CA VAL A 37 -1.39 -15.15 -2.88
C VAL A 37 -2.29 -15.11 -1.64
N GLU A 38 -1.92 -15.78 -0.56
CA GLU A 38 -2.64 -15.74 0.72
C GLU A 38 -2.74 -14.30 1.26
N GLU A 39 -1.63 -13.57 1.25
CA GLU A 39 -1.55 -12.16 1.64
C GLU A 39 -2.47 -11.30 0.77
N PHE A 40 -2.47 -11.48 -0.55
CA PHE A 40 -3.40 -10.76 -1.42
C PHE A 40 -4.86 -10.97 -1.03
N HIS A 41 -5.24 -12.18 -0.61
CA HIS A 41 -6.59 -12.44 -0.12
C HIS A 41 -6.90 -11.67 1.17
N TRP A 42 -5.91 -11.35 2.01
CA TRP A 42 -6.09 -10.48 3.18
C TRP A 42 -6.45 -9.06 2.75
N LEU A 43 -5.69 -8.49 1.82
CA LEU A 43 -5.97 -7.17 1.23
C LEU A 43 -7.35 -7.15 0.58
N TYR A 44 -7.66 -8.12 -0.28
CA TYR A 44 -8.95 -8.22 -0.96
C TYR A 44 -10.13 -8.31 0.03
N LYS A 45 -10.03 -9.17 1.06
CA LYS A 45 -11.04 -9.27 2.13
C LYS A 45 -11.18 -7.97 2.90
N SER A 46 -10.09 -7.25 3.18
CA SER A 46 -10.14 -5.94 3.85
C SER A 46 -10.87 -4.90 3.01
N MET A 47 -10.73 -4.91 1.67
CA MET A 47 -11.44 -4.02 0.76
C MET A 47 -12.95 -4.33 0.70
N ILE A 48 -13.33 -5.61 0.75
CA ILE A 48 -14.74 -6.01 0.91
C ILE A 48 -15.28 -5.45 2.22
N PHE A 49 -14.61 -5.75 3.32
CA PHE A 49 -15.13 -5.46 4.66
C PHE A 49 -15.20 -3.96 4.97
N SER A 50 -14.27 -3.17 4.44
CA SER A 50 -14.23 -1.71 4.58
C SER A 50 -15.16 -0.96 3.62
N ASN A 51 -15.92 -1.66 2.77
CA ASN A 51 -16.70 -1.08 1.67
C ASN A 51 -15.86 -0.26 0.66
N LEU A 52 -14.53 -0.45 0.62
CA LEU A 52 -13.67 0.39 -0.22
C LEU A 52 -13.94 0.20 -1.72
N PHE A 53 -14.47 -0.94 -2.12
CA PHE A 53 -14.90 -1.20 -3.50
C PHE A 53 -16.01 -0.27 -4.01
N LEU A 54 -16.69 0.48 -3.13
CA LEU A 54 -17.63 1.53 -3.54
C LEU A 54 -16.94 2.67 -4.32
N ARG A 55 -15.64 2.92 -4.07
CA ARG A 55 -14.88 3.96 -4.76
C ARG A 55 -13.58 3.49 -5.40
N SER A 56 -13.23 2.21 -5.26
CA SER A 56 -11.93 1.70 -5.69
C SER A 56 -11.98 0.43 -6.52
N ARG A 57 -10.90 0.16 -7.23
CA ARG A 57 -10.62 -1.07 -7.95
C ARG A 57 -9.19 -1.50 -7.68
N ILE A 58 -8.89 -2.79 -7.84
CA ILE A 58 -7.53 -3.31 -7.71
C ILE A 58 -6.88 -3.37 -9.09
N ILE A 59 -5.66 -2.85 -9.18
CA ILE A 59 -4.75 -3.04 -10.30
C ILE A 59 -3.72 -4.09 -9.84
N ALA A 60 -3.92 -5.33 -10.28
CA ALA A 60 -3.12 -6.48 -9.87
C ALA A 60 -2.06 -6.78 -10.94
N VAL A 61 -0.83 -6.31 -10.73
CA VAL A 61 0.31 -6.70 -11.55
C VAL A 61 0.77 -8.07 -11.08
N CYS A 62 0.55 -9.10 -11.89
CA CYS A 62 0.51 -10.47 -11.40
C CYS A 62 1.44 -11.38 -12.18
N HIS A 63 2.20 -12.21 -11.46
CA HIS A 63 2.93 -13.31 -12.04
C HIS A 63 1.96 -14.22 -12.84
N PRO A 64 2.26 -14.60 -14.10
CA PRO A 64 1.34 -15.38 -14.93
C PRO A 64 0.77 -16.63 -14.26
N ASP A 65 1.62 -17.40 -13.58
CA ASP A 65 1.22 -18.62 -12.85
C ASP A 65 0.29 -18.40 -11.66
N ALA A 66 0.17 -17.17 -11.14
CA ALA A 66 -0.66 -16.86 -9.98
C ALA A 66 -2.09 -16.41 -10.37
N ILE A 67 -2.33 -16.07 -11.64
CA ILE A 67 -3.59 -15.45 -12.11
C ILE A 67 -4.80 -16.32 -11.75
N ASN A 68 -4.71 -17.62 -11.98
CA ASN A 68 -5.81 -18.57 -11.72
C ASN A 68 -6.06 -18.81 -10.22
N LEU A 69 -5.20 -18.28 -9.35
CA LEU A 69 -5.36 -18.36 -7.89
C LEU A 69 -6.03 -17.10 -7.32
N LEU A 70 -6.28 -16.07 -8.14
CA LEU A 70 -6.95 -14.85 -7.72
C LEU A 70 -8.48 -14.99 -7.83
N PRO A 71 -9.27 -14.22 -7.06
CA PRO A 71 -10.71 -14.15 -7.21
C PRO A 71 -11.10 -13.69 -8.62
N VAL A 72 -12.09 -14.36 -9.20
CA VAL A 72 -12.73 -13.92 -10.45
C VAL A 72 -13.74 -12.83 -10.10
N ASP A 73 -13.32 -11.57 -10.19
CA ASP A 73 -14.14 -10.41 -9.84
C ASP A 73 -13.83 -9.25 -10.81
N GLU A 74 -14.88 -8.62 -11.36
CA GLU A 74 -14.78 -7.44 -12.23
C GLU A 74 -14.11 -6.23 -11.54
N LYS A 75 -13.96 -6.28 -10.22
CA LYS A 75 -13.28 -5.25 -9.44
C LYS A 75 -11.75 -5.32 -9.52
N LEU A 76 -11.20 -6.36 -10.17
CA LEU A 76 -9.78 -6.57 -10.38
C LEU A 76 -9.43 -6.39 -11.86
N THR A 77 -8.53 -5.45 -12.14
CA THR A 77 -7.80 -5.41 -13.41
C THR A 77 -6.50 -6.19 -13.24
N ILE A 78 -6.40 -7.36 -13.87
CA ILE A 78 -5.18 -8.20 -13.83
C ILE A 78 -4.27 -7.83 -15.00
N ILE A 79 -3.02 -7.50 -14.69
CA ILE A 79 -1.96 -7.22 -15.67
C ILE A 79 -0.89 -8.32 -15.52
N PRO A 80 -0.87 -9.33 -16.41
CA PRO A 80 0.16 -10.37 -16.40
C PRO A 80 1.53 -9.74 -16.61
N SER A 81 2.50 -10.07 -15.76
CA SER A 81 3.86 -9.53 -15.88
C SER A 81 4.91 -10.52 -15.39
N THR A 82 5.91 -10.79 -16.24
CA THR A 82 7.09 -11.57 -15.85
C THR A 82 7.87 -10.79 -14.79
N PRO A 83 8.29 -11.40 -13.67
CA PRO A 83 9.03 -10.74 -12.61
C PRO A 83 10.22 -9.90 -13.12
N TYR A 84 10.37 -8.69 -12.60
CA TYR A 84 11.43 -7.78 -13.05
C TYR A 84 12.83 -8.38 -12.86
N LEU A 85 13.07 -9.12 -11.77
CA LEU A 85 14.34 -9.80 -11.51
C LEU A 85 14.71 -10.83 -12.59
N GLU A 86 13.72 -11.45 -13.23
CA GLU A 86 13.96 -12.47 -14.28
C GLU A 86 14.41 -11.82 -15.59
N ARG A 87 14.02 -10.56 -15.80
CA ARG A 87 14.37 -9.77 -16.97
C ARG A 87 15.68 -8.97 -16.78
N ASN A 88 16.19 -8.85 -15.55
CA ASN A 88 17.32 -7.99 -15.20
C ASN A 88 18.29 -8.69 -14.22
N ALA A 89 19.40 -9.19 -14.75
CA ALA A 89 20.31 -10.09 -14.03
C ALA A 89 21.05 -9.44 -12.83
N GLU A 90 21.19 -8.12 -12.81
CA GLU A 90 21.80 -7.37 -11.70
C GLU A 90 20.97 -7.45 -10.41
N TRP A 91 19.70 -7.86 -10.52
CA TRP A 91 18.77 -7.99 -9.40
C TRP A 91 18.63 -9.42 -8.86
N GLN A 92 19.46 -10.35 -9.35
CA GLN A 92 19.45 -11.73 -8.87
C GLN A 92 19.67 -11.79 -7.35
N GLY A 93 18.82 -12.57 -6.68
CA GLY A 93 18.79 -12.68 -5.21
C GLY A 93 18.02 -11.60 -4.47
N TYR A 94 17.43 -10.61 -5.16
CA TYR A 94 16.66 -9.52 -4.53
C TYR A 94 15.23 -9.43 -5.06
N ALA A 95 14.35 -10.33 -4.61
CA ALA A 95 12.98 -10.45 -5.13
C ALA A 95 12.08 -9.23 -4.88
N TYR A 96 12.39 -8.40 -3.89
CA TYR A 96 11.62 -7.19 -3.58
C TYR A 96 11.62 -6.15 -4.71
N ILE A 97 12.55 -6.24 -5.68
CA ILE A 97 12.52 -5.35 -6.85
C ILE A 97 11.27 -5.55 -7.71
N ASN A 98 10.66 -6.74 -7.70
CA ASN A 98 9.52 -7.03 -8.56
C ASN A 98 8.35 -6.07 -8.28
N SER A 99 8.09 -5.75 -7.01
CA SER A 99 7.07 -4.78 -6.60
C SER A 99 7.48 -3.31 -6.77
N VAL A 100 8.52 -3.04 -7.56
CA VAL A 100 8.91 -1.70 -8.02
C VAL A 100 9.06 -1.71 -9.53
N GLY A 101 9.92 -2.60 -10.05
CA GLY A 101 10.25 -2.69 -11.47
C GLY A 101 9.08 -3.13 -12.36
N ASN A 102 8.15 -3.98 -11.87
CA ASN A 102 6.98 -4.34 -12.65
C ASN A 102 5.92 -3.22 -12.70
N PHE A 103 5.96 -2.24 -11.79
CA PHE A 103 4.97 -1.16 -11.76
C PHE A 103 5.24 -0.04 -12.76
N VAL A 104 6.47 0.09 -13.25
CA VAL A 104 6.84 1.13 -14.23
C VAL A 104 6.53 0.74 -15.67
N ASP A 105 6.02 -0.48 -15.91
CA ASP A 105 5.60 -0.91 -17.24
C ASP A 105 4.45 -0.01 -17.75
N GLN A 106 4.50 0.39 -19.02
CA GLN A 106 3.57 1.38 -19.59
C GLN A 106 2.10 0.97 -19.44
N SER A 107 1.80 -0.32 -19.57
CA SER A 107 0.45 -0.86 -19.38
C SER A 107 -0.10 -0.64 -17.97
N VAL A 108 0.78 -0.64 -16.96
CA VAL A 108 0.40 -0.35 -15.56
C VAL A 108 0.08 1.14 -15.41
N PHE A 109 0.92 2.02 -15.94
CA PHE A 109 0.67 3.46 -15.89
C PHE A 109 -0.59 3.86 -16.67
N ASP A 110 -0.87 3.23 -17.79
CA ASP A 110 -2.10 3.48 -18.55
C ASP A 110 -3.35 3.06 -17.78
N GLU A 111 -3.27 2.01 -16.96
CA GLU A 111 -4.34 1.64 -16.03
C GLU A 111 -4.43 2.66 -14.86
N CYS A 112 -3.31 3.05 -14.26
CA CYS A 112 -3.28 4.01 -13.16
C CYS A 112 -3.92 5.36 -13.53
N LYS A 113 -3.72 5.84 -14.77
CA LYS A 113 -4.30 7.10 -15.28
C LYS A 113 -5.83 7.12 -15.34
N LYS A 114 -6.49 5.97 -15.22
CA LYS A 114 -7.96 5.89 -15.17
C LYS A 114 -8.53 6.34 -13.83
N TYR A 115 -7.70 6.39 -12.80
CA TYR A 115 -8.07 6.77 -11.44
C TYR A 115 -7.52 8.15 -11.11
N ARG A 116 -8.18 8.85 -10.19
CA ARG A 116 -7.71 10.14 -9.68
C ARG A 116 -6.56 9.95 -8.68
N PHE A 117 -6.67 8.90 -7.88
CA PHE A 117 -5.71 8.55 -6.83
C PHE A 117 -5.23 7.11 -7.00
N ILE A 118 -3.98 6.85 -6.61
CA ILE A 118 -3.42 5.51 -6.52
C ILE A 118 -2.93 5.26 -5.10
N LEU A 119 -3.32 4.12 -4.53
CA LEU A 119 -2.65 3.49 -3.40
C LEU A 119 -1.75 2.38 -3.95
N LYS A 120 -0.44 2.61 -4.02
CA LYS A 120 0.53 1.51 -4.17
C LYS A 120 0.72 0.89 -2.81
N THR A 121 0.55 -0.43 -2.72
CA THR A 121 0.75 -1.19 -1.49
C THR A 121 1.26 -2.61 -1.77
N ASP A 122 1.61 -3.33 -0.71
CA ASP A 122 2.04 -4.73 -0.74
C ASP A 122 0.84 -5.66 -0.47
N CYS A 123 0.98 -6.94 -0.82
CA CYS A 123 -0.09 -7.93 -0.59
C CYS A 123 -0.37 -8.13 0.90
N ASP A 124 0.62 -8.04 1.77
CA ASP A 124 0.53 -8.37 3.19
C ASP A 124 -0.03 -7.22 4.04
N THR A 125 -1.09 -6.60 3.52
CA THR A 125 -1.66 -5.38 4.05
C THR A 125 -3.17 -5.45 4.15
N PHE A 126 -3.74 -4.52 4.92
CA PHE A 126 -5.17 -4.42 5.17
C PHE A 126 -5.57 -2.95 5.08
N VAL A 127 -6.56 -2.64 4.25
CA VAL A 127 -7.20 -1.32 4.27
C VAL A 127 -8.26 -1.28 5.37
N THR A 128 -8.58 -0.08 5.86
CA THR A 128 -9.63 0.12 6.86
C THR A 128 -10.76 0.99 6.31
N PRO A 129 -11.91 1.06 7.00
CA PRO A 129 -13.00 1.98 6.62
C PRO A 129 -12.58 3.44 6.52
N ALA A 130 -11.52 3.88 7.23
CA ALA A 130 -11.06 5.26 7.19
C ALA A 130 -10.59 5.71 5.79
N LEU A 131 -10.15 4.76 4.95
CA LEU A 131 -9.74 5.06 3.58
C LEU A 131 -10.92 5.40 2.65
N LEU A 132 -12.16 5.03 3.01
CA LEU A 132 -13.35 5.29 2.19
C LEU A 132 -13.59 6.79 1.99
N ASP A 133 -13.36 7.61 3.02
CA ASP A 133 -13.62 9.05 2.98
C ASP A 133 -12.34 9.89 2.83
N PHE A 134 -11.17 9.25 2.79
CA PHE A 134 -9.90 9.94 2.70
C PHE A 134 -9.56 10.32 1.26
N SER A 135 -9.07 11.54 1.05
CA SER A 135 -8.51 11.99 -0.22
C SER A 135 -7.19 12.71 0.04
N PRO A 136 -6.07 12.25 -0.54
CA PRO A 136 -4.78 12.87 -0.29
C PRO A 136 -4.67 14.22 -1.02
N SER A 137 -4.10 15.23 -0.36
CA SER A 137 -3.74 16.51 -0.99
C SER A 137 -2.36 16.50 -1.64
N GLY A 138 -1.55 15.46 -1.40
CA GLY A 138 -0.19 15.25 -1.89
C GLY A 138 0.17 13.77 -1.81
N LEU A 139 1.45 13.43 -1.66
CA LEU A 139 1.84 12.04 -1.42
C LEU A 139 1.73 11.69 0.06
N CYS A 140 1.04 10.60 0.39
CA CYS A 140 0.95 10.06 1.73
C CYS A 140 1.73 8.75 1.78
N PHE A 141 2.71 8.66 2.67
CA PHE A 141 3.55 7.47 2.80
C PHE A 141 3.25 6.73 4.10
N GLY A 142 3.47 5.42 4.04
CA GLY A 142 3.57 4.62 5.25
C GLY A 142 4.88 4.86 5.97
N PHE A 143 4.98 4.35 7.19
CA PHE A 143 6.24 4.32 7.93
C PHE A 143 7.07 3.10 7.47
N GLY A 144 8.41 3.12 7.52
CA GLY A 144 9.25 2.01 7.04
C GLY A 144 10.15 1.35 8.09
N ALA A 145 10.40 2.00 9.24
CA ALA A 145 11.16 1.43 10.36
C ALA A 145 12.57 0.85 10.04
N TYR A 146 13.31 1.40 9.07
CA TYR A 146 14.65 0.92 8.68
C TYR A 146 15.82 1.84 9.02
N ALA A 147 15.55 3.11 9.27
CA ALA A 147 16.53 4.15 9.55
C ALA A 147 16.53 4.49 11.04
N TYR A 148 16.72 3.49 11.90
CA TYR A 148 16.96 3.69 13.33
C TYR A 148 18.44 3.90 13.63
N GLU A 149 19.30 3.17 12.94
CA GLU A 149 20.75 3.32 13.05
C GLU A 149 21.21 4.64 12.41
N GLU A 150 22.09 5.35 13.11
CA GLU A 150 22.66 6.62 12.63
C GLU A 150 23.41 6.43 11.30
N GLU A 151 24.09 5.29 11.14
CA GLU A 151 24.79 4.92 9.91
C GLU A 151 23.86 4.96 8.69
N VAL A 152 22.65 4.41 8.80
CA VAL A 152 21.68 4.37 7.70
C VAL A 152 21.25 5.78 7.31
N ARG A 153 20.91 6.61 8.30
CA ARG A 153 20.52 8.02 8.07
C ARG A 153 21.64 8.83 7.42
N TRP A 154 22.86 8.61 7.88
CA TRP A 154 24.05 9.26 7.33
C TRP A 154 24.29 8.82 5.88
N LYS A 155 24.24 7.51 5.59
CA LYS A 155 24.40 6.96 4.23
C LYS A 155 23.36 7.52 3.26
N LEU A 156 22.09 7.56 3.66
CA LEU A 156 21.01 8.15 2.85
C LEU A 156 21.27 9.63 2.59
N SER A 157 21.68 10.38 3.61
CA SER A 157 22.01 11.80 3.47
C SER A 157 23.21 12.03 2.52
N GLN A 158 24.23 11.17 2.59
CA GLN A 158 25.37 11.21 1.68
C GLN A 158 24.98 10.89 0.24
N CYS A 159 24.16 9.86 0.01
CA CYS A 159 23.65 9.53 -1.32
C CYS A 159 22.86 10.71 -1.91
N SER A 160 21.90 11.22 -1.14
CA SER A 160 21.06 12.36 -1.51
C SER A 160 21.89 13.60 -1.89
N LEU A 161 22.91 13.93 -1.07
CA LEU A 161 23.82 15.05 -1.33
C LEU A 161 24.64 14.84 -2.60
N ARG A 162 25.27 13.67 -2.77
CA ARG A 162 26.07 13.35 -3.97
C ARG A 162 25.23 13.39 -5.25
N TRP A 163 23.93 13.13 -5.14
CA TRP A 163 23.02 13.08 -6.28
C TRP A 163 22.31 14.41 -6.55
N GLY A 164 22.65 15.47 -5.81
CA GLY A 164 22.23 16.84 -6.11
C GLY A 164 20.94 17.30 -5.44
N PHE A 165 20.41 16.53 -4.48
CA PHE A 165 19.21 16.89 -3.71
C PHE A 165 19.45 16.66 -2.22
N PRO A 166 19.93 17.65 -1.46
CA PRO A 166 20.26 17.48 -0.05
C PRO A 166 19.10 16.93 0.79
N HIS A 167 19.40 15.98 1.67
CA HIS A 167 18.40 15.33 2.51
C HIS A 167 17.84 16.29 3.58
N SER A 168 16.52 16.30 3.77
CA SER A 168 15.84 17.24 4.70
C SER A 168 15.39 16.59 6.01
N GLY A 169 15.95 15.44 6.37
CA GLY A 169 15.80 14.78 7.68
C GLY A 169 14.57 13.89 7.86
N LEU A 170 13.64 13.82 6.89
CA LEU A 170 12.53 12.87 6.95
C LEU A 170 13.02 11.48 6.52
N HIS A 171 13.02 10.55 7.46
CA HIS A 171 13.48 9.18 7.28
C HIS A 171 12.34 8.18 7.49
N ASN A 172 12.59 6.91 7.15
CA ASN A 172 11.64 5.80 7.34
C ASN A 172 10.39 5.92 6.47
N VAL A 173 10.59 6.25 5.19
CA VAL A 173 9.51 6.22 4.19
C VAL A 173 9.14 4.76 3.89
N GLY A 174 7.91 4.38 4.17
CA GLY A 174 7.38 3.03 4.02
C GLY A 174 7.20 2.58 2.57
N ALA A 175 6.81 1.32 2.41
CA ALA A 175 6.61 0.72 1.09
C ALA A 175 5.32 1.21 0.42
N SER A 176 4.31 1.59 1.21
CA SER A 176 3.03 2.05 0.68
C SER A 176 3.02 3.55 0.42
N VAL A 177 2.38 3.96 -0.68
CA VAL A 177 2.18 5.36 -1.04
C VAL A 177 0.78 5.57 -1.63
N LEU A 178 0.09 6.59 -1.12
CA LEU A 178 -1.21 7.05 -1.59
C LEU A 178 -1.09 8.48 -2.10
N GLY A 179 -1.57 8.78 -3.30
CA GLY A 179 -1.55 10.15 -3.81
C GLY A 179 -2.24 10.31 -5.15
N PRO A 180 -2.21 11.53 -5.73
CA PRO A 180 -2.62 11.75 -7.12
C PRO A 180 -1.89 10.79 -8.07
N SER A 181 -2.61 10.23 -9.05
CA SER A 181 -2.07 9.17 -9.92
C SER A 181 -0.77 9.56 -10.62
N ASP A 182 -0.69 10.79 -11.15
CA ASP A 182 0.52 11.29 -11.81
C ASP A 182 1.70 11.39 -10.82
N HIS A 183 1.44 11.81 -9.58
CA HIS A 183 2.49 11.91 -8.56
C HIS A 183 3.02 10.53 -8.16
N VAL A 184 2.13 9.54 -8.02
CA VAL A 184 2.52 8.16 -7.71
C VAL A 184 3.31 7.54 -8.87
N CYS A 185 2.87 7.72 -10.13
CA CYS A 185 3.59 7.18 -11.29
C CYS A 185 4.99 7.81 -11.45
N ASN A 186 5.10 9.13 -11.24
CA ASN A 186 6.39 9.84 -11.24
C ASN A 186 7.30 9.34 -10.10
N PHE A 187 6.73 9.13 -8.91
CA PHE A 187 7.45 8.56 -7.78
C PHE A 187 7.97 7.15 -8.07
N LEU A 188 7.16 6.26 -8.65
CA LEU A 188 7.56 4.89 -8.97
C LEU A 188 8.70 4.84 -10.00
N THR A 189 8.64 5.73 -11.00
CA THR A 189 9.73 5.90 -11.99
C THR A 189 11.03 6.29 -11.28
N ALA A 190 10.98 7.33 -10.45
CA ALA A 190 12.14 7.79 -9.68
C ALA A 190 12.65 6.72 -8.70
N GLN A 191 11.76 5.96 -8.07
CA GLN A 191 12.12 4.87 -7.15
C GLN A 191 12.92 3.79 -7.88
N LEU A 192 12.51 3.37 -9.08
CA LEU A 192 13.28 2.41 -9.86
C LEU A 192 14.66 2.96 -10.27
N ASP A 193 14.73 4.24 -10.66
CA ASP A 193 16.01 4.88 -11.00
C ASP A 193 16.98 4.85 -9.82
N TYR A 194 16.51 5.15 -8.60
CA TYR A 194 17.36 5.08 -7.40
C TYR A 194 17.63 3.65 -6.94
N CYS A 195 16.74 2.69 -7.20
CA CYS A 195 17.06 1.28 -7.04
C CYS A 195 18.29 0.92 -7.90
N ASN A 196 18.25 1.24 -9.19
CA ASN A 196 19.35 0.98 -10.14
C ASN A 196 20.64 1.72 -9.77
N LYS A 197 20.52 2.91 -9.18
CA LYS A 197 21.68 3.68 -8.71
C LYS A 197 22.30 3.11 -7.44
N LEU A 198 21.48 2.77 -6.44
CA LEU A 198 21.92 2.17 -5.17
C LEU A 198 22.61 0.82 -5.40
N ILE A 199 22.01 -0.05 -6.24
CA ILE A 199 22.60 -1.37 -6.49
C ILE A 199 23.99 -1.23 -7.13
N LYS A 200 24.20 -0.24 -8.00
CA LYS A 200 25.49 0.00 -8.66
C LYS A 200 26.51 0.67 -7.75
N GLU A 201 26.11 1.72 -7.04
CA GLU A 201 27.04 2.58 -6.29
C GLU A 201 27.31 2.10 -4.87
N GLU A 202 26.33 1.49 -4.19
CA GLU A 202 26.42 1.14 -2.77
C GLU A 202 26.44 -0.37 -2.52
N PHE A 203 25.83 -1.17 -3.40
CA PHE A 203 25.64 -2.62 -3.17
C PHE A 203 26.20 -3.52 -4.27
N SER A 204 27.07 -3.01 -5.15
CA SER A 204 27.64 -3.80 -6.25
C SER A 204 28.60 -4.88 -5.77
N ASN A 205 29.27 -4.64 -4.63
CA ASN A 205 30.22 -5.57 -3.99
C ASN A 205 30.03 -5.62 -2.47
N PHE A 206 28.87 -5.19 -1.98
CA PHE A 206 28.55 -5.09 -0.56
C PHE A 206 27.09 -5.43 -0.34
N GLU A 207 26.80 -6.30 0.63
CA GLU A 207 25.43 -6.73 0.93
C GLU A 207 24.94 -6.12 2.26
N GLY A 208 25.85 -5.81 3.18
CA GLY A 208 25.54 -5.30 4.51
C GLY A 208 24.86 -6.32 5.43
N ALA A 209 24.45 -5.85 6.61
CA ALA A 209 23.73 -6.66 7.60
C ALA A 209 22.59 -5.86 8.23
N TRP A 210 21.53 -6.57 8.62
CA TRP A 210 20.39 -6.00 9.33
C TRP A 210 20.50 -6.25 10.85
N PRO A 211 20.20 -5.27 11.71
CA PRO A 211 19.91 -3.86 11.38
C PRO A 211 21.17 -3.11 10.94
N GLY A 212 21.04 -2.16 10.01
CA GLY A 212 22.17 -1.41 9.45
C GLY A 212 22.01 -1.09 7.96
N TRP A 213 23.05 -0.51 7.35
CA TRP A 213 23.10 -0.25 5.91
C TRP A 213 23.21 -1.57 5.15
N CYS A 214 22.10 -2.09 4.62
CA CYS A 214 22.08 -3.38 3.94
C CYS A 214 21.16 -3.41 2.72
N LYS A 215 21.52 -4.27 1.76
CA LYS A 215 20.82 -4.42 0.49
C LYS A 215 19.39 -4.91 0.66
N ASN A 216 19.10 -5.67 1.71
CA ASN A 216 17.77 -6.26 1.96
C ASN A 216 16.63 -5.24 2.08
N VAL A 217 16.94 -3.96 2.32
CA VAL A 217 15.96 -2.86 2.41
C VAL A 217 16.17 -1.79 1.33
N LEU A 218 16.89 -2.12 0.26
CA LEU A 218 17.29 -1.19 -0.81
C LEU A 218 16.10 -0.47 -1.45
N THR A 219 14.98 -1.15 -1.70
CA THR A 219 13.78 -0.53 -2.31
C THR A 219 13.15 0.52 -1.41
N MET A 220 13.31 0.40 -0.09
CA MET A 220 12.84 1.38 0.88
C MET A 220 13.78 2.59 0.92
N TYR A 221 15.10 2.38 0.88
CA TYR A 221 16.09 3.46 0.69
C TYR A 221 15.82 4.24 -0.60
N ALA A 222 15.57 3.53 -1.70
CA ALA A 222 15.25 4.13 -2.99
C ALA A 222 13.95 4.94 -2.93
N GLY A 223 12.93 4.46 -2.21
CA GLY A 223 11.68 5.19 -2.00
C GLY A 223 11.89 6.51 -1.25
N GLU A 224 12.72 6.53 -0.21
CA GLU A 224 13.05 7.78 0.50
C GLU A 224 13.80 8.78 -0.38
N LEU A 225 14.76 8.30 -1.19
CA LEU A 225 15.50 9.14 -2.12
C LEU A 225 14.61 9.66 -3.27
N ALA A 226 13.69 8.84 -3.77
CA ALA A 226 12.70 9.21 -4.78
C ALA A 226 11.73 10.29 -4.29
N LEU A 227 11.26 10.20 -3.05
CA LEU A 227 10.44 11.23 -2.44
C LEU A 227 11.16 12.58 -2.43
N ARG A 228 12.45 12.58 -2.10
CA ARG A 228 13.25 13.82 -2.00
C ARG A 228 13.40 14.54 -3.32
N CYS A 229 13.55 13.82 -4.42
CA CYS A 229 13.72 14.45 -5.73
C CYS A 229 12.40 14.86 -6.41
N THR A 230 11.25 14.35 -5.94
CA THR A 230 9.95 14.58 -6.60
C THR A 230 9.08 15.60 -5.85
N TYR A 231 8.66 15.31 -4.62
CA TYR A 231 7.63 16.11 -3.91
C TYR A 231 7.93 16.35 -2.42
N PRO A 232 9.14 16.81 -2.03
CA PRO A 232 9.55 16.85 -0.62
C PRO A 232 8.70 17.74 0.30
N GLN A 233 7.93 18.69 -0.26
CA GLN A 233 7.13 19.67 0.51
C GLN A 233 5.64 19.33 0.61
N GLN A 234 5.17 18.31 -0.11
CA GLN A 234 3.75 17.93 -0.17
C GLN A 234 3.57 16.47 0.25
N CYS A 235 4.11 16.10 1.41
CA CYS A 235 3.99 14.75 1.92
C CYS A 235 3.48 14.64 3.36
N SER A 236 2.68 13.62 3.63
CA SER A 236 2.32 13.18 4.97
C SER A 236 2.88 11.78 5.25
N LEU A 237 3.19 11.51 6.52
CA LEU A 237 3.68 10.21 7.00
C LEU A 237 2.80 9.76 8.16
N GLY A 238 2.51 8.45 8.23
CA GLY A 238 1.92 7.83 9.42
C GLY A 238 0.41 7.63 9.40
N PHE A 239 -0.23 7.74 8.24
CA PHE A 239 -1.60 7.25 8.00
C PHE A 239 -1.64 5.85 7.37
N LEU A 240 -0.52 5.45 6.74
CA LEU A 240 -0.35 4.15 6.13
C LEU A 240 0.69 3.33 6.89
N ASP A 241 0.65 2.02 6.68
CA ASP A 241 1.58 1.02 7.22
C ASP A 241 1.58 0.99 8.76
N HIS A 242 0.39 1.09 9.36
CA HIS A 242 0.25 0.88 10.79
C HIS A 242 0.57 -0.57 11.17
N PHE A 243 1.10 -0.75 12.38
CA PHE A 243 1.31 -2.07 12.95
C PHE A 243 -0.02 -2.73 13.35
N PRO A 244 -0.15 -4.07 13.23
CA PRO A 244 -1.32 -4.83 13.65
C PRO A 244 -1.36 -5.00 15.18
N SER A 245 -1.40 -3.89 15.92
CA SER A 245 -1.37 -3.86 17.37
C SER A 245 -2.71 -4.26 18.00
N ALA A 246 -2.67 -5.16 18.98
CA ALA A 246 -3.82 -5.53 19.82
C ALA A 246 -4.27 -4.41 20.75
N THR A 247 -3.40 -3.46 21.08
CA THR A 247 -3.66 -2.42 22.11
C THR A 247 -4.17 -1.12 21.51
N ARG A 248 -4.28 -1.06 20.18
CA ARG A 248 -4.74 0.12 19.44
C ARG A 248 -6.03 -0.21 18.70
N ASN A 249 -7.05 0.60 18.93
CA ASN A 249 -8.30 0.53 18.17
C ASN A 249 -8.12 1.14 16.77
N ILE A 250 -8.93 0.66 15.82
CA ILE A 250 -9.07 1.28 14.50
C ILE A 250 -9.71 2.66 14.67
N GLY A 251 -9.03 3.69 14.20
CA GLY A 251 -9.49 5.08 14.18
C GLY A 251 -9.50 5.65 12.77
N SER A 252 -9.99 6.88 12.63
CA SER A 252 -9.99 7.61 11.36
C SER A 252 -8.60 7.99 10.85
N ASP A 253 -7.57 7.86 11.69
CA ASP A 253 -6.18 8.11 11.36
C ASP A 253 -5.44 6.85 10.86
N VAL A 254 -6.08 5.69 10.84
CA VAL A 254 -5.48 4.43 10.38
C VAL A 254 -6.11 4.04 9.05
N LEU A 255 -5.54 4.47 7.93
CA LEU A 255 -6.09 4.14 6.60
C LEU A 255 -5.71 2.72 6.16
N HIS A 256 -4.55 2.26 6.61
CA HIS A 256 -3.87 1.08 6.11
C HIS A 256 -2.98 0.45 7.19
N ILE A 257 -3.03 -0.87 7.31
CA ILE A 257 -2.27 -1.67 8.27
C ILE A 257 -1.36 -2.61 7.47
N HIS A 258 -0.08 -2.69 7.84
CA HIS A 258 0.88 -3.60 7.21
C HIS A 258 1.24 -4.71 8.18
N ALA A 259 1.15 -5.98 7.74
CA ALA A 259 1.51 -7.15 8.52
C ALA A 259 3.03 -7.31 8.69
N TRP A 260 3.68 -6.32 9.31
CA TRP A 260 5.11 -6.36 9.59
C TRP A 260 5.50 -7.51 10.48
N HIS A 261 6.79 -7.82 10.44
CA HIS A 261 7.38 -8.73 11.40
C HIS A 261 7.24 -8.14 12.82
N THR A 262 6.54 -8.87 13.69
CA THR A 262 6.36 -8.51 15.10
C THR A 262 6.28 -9.77 15.95
N ASN A 263 6.69 -9.64 17.21
CA ASN A 263 6.54 -10.66 18.24
C ASN A 263 5.28 -10.46 19.09
N GLN A 264 4.45 -9.46 18.75
CA GLN A 264 3.20 -9.16 19.43
C GLN A 264 2.01 -9.75 18.66
N TYR A 265 0.89 -9.96 19.36
CA TYR A 265 -0.37 -10.26 18.70
C TYR A 265 -0.86 -9.00 17.95
N TRP A 266 -1.19 -9.06 16.66
CA TRP A 266 -1.20 -10.22 15.76
C TRP A 266 0.04 -10.25 14.85
N SER A 267 0.66 -11.43 14.69
CA SER A 267 1.84 -11.64 13.82
C SER A 267 1.52 -12.63 12.70
N LYS A 268 1.84 -12.27 11.44
CA LYS A 268 1.62 -13.17 10.30
C LYS A 268 2.44 -14.48 10.39
N HIS A 269 3.61 -14.43 11.01
CA HIS A 269 4.44 -15.63 11.20
C HIS A 269 3.80 -16.59 12.20
N ASP A 270 3.31 -16.06 13.32
CA ASP A 270 2.62 -16.85 14.34
C ASP A 270 1.28 -17.39 13.83
N PHE A 271 0.56 -16.60 13.03
CA PHE A 271 -0.66 -17.03 12.34
C PHE A 271 -0.39 -18.22 11.43
N ARG A 272 0.62 -18.13 10.55
CA ARG A 272 1.01 -19.24 9.65
C ARG A 272 1.55 -20.46 10.40
N ALA A 273 2.20 -20.25 11.54
CA ALA A 273 2.63 -21.32 12.43
C ALA A 273 1.47 -21.97 13.21
N GLY A 274 0.23 -21.50 13.03
CA GLY A 274 -0.96 -22.05 13.67
C GLY A 274 -1.15 -21.67 15.12
N LYS A 275 -0.38 -20.71 15.65
CA LYS A 275 -0.44 -20.32 17.08
C LYS A 275 -1.79 -19.70 17.48
N TYR A 276 -2.62 -19.33 16.51
CA TYR A 276 -3.92 -18.70 16.75
C TYR A 276 -5.11 -19.61 16.38
N PHE A 277 -4.90 -20.86 15.96
CA PHE A 277 -5.98 -21.74 15.47
C PHE A 277 -7.06 -22.06 16.51
N ASP A 278 -6.72 -22.03 17.80
CA ASP A 278 -7.68 -22.27 18.89
C ASP A 278 -8.57 -21.04 19.17
N ILE A 279 -8.24 -19.87 18.61
CA ILE A 279 -9.04 -18.65 18.78
C ILE A 279 -10.20 -18.70 17.78
N ARG A 280 -11.42 -18.74 18.30
CA ARG A 280 -12.62 -18.74 17.46
C ARG A 280 -12.88 -17.35 16.88
N SER A 281 -13.44 -17.31 15.68
CA SER A 281 -13.72 -16.06 14.95
C SER A 281 -14.59 -15.04 15.71
N ASP A 282 -15.45 -15.51 16.62
CA ASP A 282 -16.30 -14.68 17.47
C ASP A 282 -15.61 -14.17 18.76
N GLN A 283 -14.43 -14.68 19.07
CA GLN A 283 -13.58 -14.23 20.18
C GLN A 283 -12.56 -13.17 19.77
N ILE A 284 -12.39 -12.93 18.46
CA ILE A 284 -11.43 -11.97 17.95
C ILE A 284 -12.00 -10.56 18.07
N ASP A 285 -11.32 -9.67 18.80
CA ASP A 285 -11.71 -8.25 18.89
C ASP A 285 -11.35 -7.50 17.60
N ARG A 286 -12.33 -7.41 16.71
CA ARG A 286 -12.22 -6.77 15.39
C ARG A 286 -12.08 -5.24 15.45
N ASN A 287 -12.21 -4.62 16.63
CA ASN A 287 -12.04 -3.17 16.78
C ASN A 287 -10.56 -2.80 16.95
N THR A 288 -9.71 -3.75 17.32
CA THR A 288 -8.25 -3.55 17.42
C THR A 288 -7.58 -3.77 16.08
N LEU A 289 -6.44 -3.11 15.83
CA LEU A 289 -5.68 -3.31 14.57
C LEU A 289 -5.28 -4.79 14.41
N GLY A 290 -4.78 -5.42 15.49
CA GLY A 290 -4.37 -6.81 15.49
C GLY A 290 -5.53 -7.79 15.29
N GLY A 291 -6.65 -7.60 16.00
CA GLY A 291 -7.81 -8.48 15.85
C GLY A 291 -8.53 -8.29 14.51
N TYR A 292 -8.53 -7.08 13.94
CA TYR A 292 -9.00 -6.86 12.57
C TYR A 292 -8.20 -7.67 11.55
N CYS A 293 -6.87 -7.60 11.62
CA CYS A 293 -5.98 -8.37 10.74
C CYS A 293 -6.16 -9.87 10.94
N HIS A 294 -6.23 -10.33 12.20
CA HIS A 294 -6.42 -11.74 12.51
C HIS A 294 -7.73 -12.28 11.94
N TRP A 295 -8.84 -11.59 12.22
CA TRP A 295 -10.16 -12.02 11.77
C TRP A 295 -10.23 -12.08 10.24
N LEU A 296 -9.70 -11.06 9.56
CA LEU A 296 -9.64 -11.07 8.10
C LEU A 296 -8.73 -12.16 7.56
N ALA A 297 -7.57 -12.40 8.15
CA ALA A 297 -6.65 -13.46 7.72
C ALA A 297 -7.31 -14.85 7.84
N GLN A 298 -8.01 -15.12 8.94
CA GLN A 298 -8.68 -16.40 9.21
C GLN A 298 -9.98 -16.60 8.43
N SER A 299 -10.71 -15.54 8.11
CA SER A 299 -12.05 -15.66 7.53
C SER A 299 -12.05 -16.07 6.06
N ALA A 300 -13.00 -16.91 5.67
CA ALA A 300 -13.34 -17.13 4.26
C ALA A 300 -14.00 -15.87 3.66
N ILE A 301 -13.88 -15.68 2.34
CA ILE A 301 -14.46 -14.52 1.64
C ILE A 301 -15.98 -14.42 1.91
N ASP A 302 -16.72 -15.52 1.81
CA ASP A 302 -18.17 -15.52 2.03
C ASP A 302 -18.57 -15.06 3.43
N ASN A 303 -17.77 -15.42 4.45
CA ASN A 303 -18.00 -14.97 5.81
C ASN A 303 -17.79 -13.46 5.95
N VAL A 304 -16.78 -12.90 5.27
CA VAL A 304 -16.51 -11.47 5.25
C VAL A 304 -17.64 -10.70 4.56
N VAL A 305 -18.14 -11.23 3.43
CA VAL A 305 -19.27 -10.66 2.70
C VAL A 305 -20.54 -10.66 3.56
N ASN A 306 -20.85 -11.78 4.21
CA ASN A 306 -22.03 -11.91 5.06
C ASN A 306 -21.97 -10.98 6.27
N GLU A 307 -20.83 -10.94 6.97
CA GLU A 307 -20.63 -10.04 8.11
C GLU A 307 -20.80 -8.57 7.73
N ARG A 308 -20.28 -8.17 6.57
CA ARG A 308 -20.43 -6.82 6.03
C ARG A 308 -21.91 -6.46 5.80
N LEU A 309 -22.74 -7.40 5.34
CA LEU A 309 -24.17 -7.17 5.09
C LEU A 309 -25.00 -7.06 6.37
N THR A 310 -24.49 -7.57 7.49
CA THR A 310 -25.18 -7.54 8.79
C THR A 310 -24.81 -6.34 9.67
N ARG A 311 -23.86 -5.50 9.24
CA ARG A 311 -23.45 -4.25 9.90
C ARG A 311 -24.18 -3.06 9.32
#